data_AF-A0A1Z7WSU8-F1
#
_entry.id   AF-A0A1Z7WSU8-F1
#
_cell.length_a   1.000
_cell.length_b   1.000
_cell.length_c   1.000
_cell.angle_alpha   90.00
_cell.angle_beta   90.00
_cell.angle_gamma   90.00
#
_symmetry.space_group_name_H-M   'P 1'
#
loop_
_entity.id
_entity.type
_entity.pdbx_description
1 polymer ?
#
loop_
_entity_poly.entity_id
_entity_poly.type
_entity_poly.pdbx_seq_one_letter_code
_entity_poly.pdbx_strand_id
1 'polypeptide(L)' 'MRSSSIKNPFFYCCNRVEKQLPDGEVVLFEQYGWSLDDMILDDELCPWYKQYPASLPPFWRSFDGPIRHRLVRLAN' A
#
# COMPACT_ATOMS: atom_id res chain seq x y z
N MET A 1 -5.64 13.40 4.66
CA MET A 1 -4.52 12.43 4.76
C MET A 1 -3.14 13.07 4.50
N ARG A 2 -3.05 14.22 3.80
CA ARG A 2 -1.82 15.00 3.60
C ARG A 2 -1.76 16.26 4.48
N SER A 3 -1.99 16.14 5.77
CA SER A 3 -2.07 17.28 6.70
C SER A 3 -0.84 17.41 7.60
N SER A 4 0.30 16.86 7.17
CA SER A 4 1.55 16.97 7.93
C SER A 4 2.02 18.42 7.95
N SER A 5 2.54 18.88 9.10
CA SER A 5 3.19 20.19 9.22
C SER A 5 4.61 20.19 8.68
N ILE A 6 5.19 19.02 8.42
CA ILE A 6 6.53 18.87 7.85
C ILE A 6 6.45 19.16 6.35
N LYS A 7 7.33 20.02 5.85
CA LYS A 7 7.47 20.22 4.41
C LYS A 7 7.99 18.95 3.73
N ASN A 8 7.28 18.49 2.70
CA ASN A 8 7.65 17.40 1.80
C ASN A 8 8.05 16.12 2.56
N PRO A 9 7.16 15.58 3.41
CA PRO A 9 7.49 14.41 4.21
C PRO A 9 7.69 13.18 3.33
N PHE A 10 8.51 12.24 3.81
CA PHE A 10 8.56 10.91 3.24
C PHE A 10 7.36 10.10 3.73
N PHE A 11 6.70 9.41 2.80
CA PHE A 11 5.61 8.51 3.09
C PHE A 11 5.92 7.15 2.48
N TYR A 12 5.88 6.13 3.33
CA TYR A 12 6.03 4.74 2.93
C TYR A 12 4.71 4.00 3.15
N CYS A 13 4.31 3.21 2.17
CA CYS A 13 3.19 2.28 2.33
C CYS A 13 3.49 0.91 1.72
N CYS A 14 2.85 -0.12 2.26
CA CYS A 14 2.90 -1.49 1.77
C CYS A 14 1.48 -2.05 1.90
N ASN A 15 0.79 -2.21 0.77
CA ASN A 15 -0.64 -2.51 0.77
C ASN A 15 -1.04 -3.35 -0.46
N ARG A 16 -2.25 -3.91 -0.44
CA ARG A 16 -2.76 -4.69 -1.58
C ARG A 16 -2.89 -3.80 -2.81
N VAL A 17 -2.57 -4.36 -3.98
CA VAL A 17 -2.79 -3.69 -5.28
C VAL A 17 -4.27 -3.44 -5.52
N GLU A 18 -5.11 -4.41 -5.14
CA GLU A 18 -6.57 -4.35 -5.22
C GLU A 18 -7.15 -4.90 -3.91
N LYS A 19 -8.18 -4.24 -3.40
CA LYS A 19 -8.90 -4.69 -2.21
C LYS A 19 -10.39 -4.52 -2.42
N GLN A 20 -11.12 -5.62 -2.44
CA GLN A 20 -12.57 -5.61 -2.31
C GLN A 20 -12.95 -5.38 -0.83
N LEU A 21 -13.83 -4.41 -0.61
CA LEU A 21 -14.40 -4.07 0.69
C LEU A 21 -15.66 -4.94 0.96
N PRO A 22 -16.11 -5.05 2.22
CA PRO A 22 -17.25 -5.90 2.57
C PRO A 22 -18.58 -5.53 1.90
N ASP A 23 -18.73 -4.28 1.45
CA ASP A 23 -19.88 -3.78 0.70
C ASP A 23 -19.77 -4.01 -0.81
N GLY A 24 -18.67 -4.61 -1.27
CA GLY A 24 -18.39 -4.91 -2.68
C GLY A 24 -17.60 -3.82 -3.41
N GLU A 25 -17.33 -2.67 -2.78
CA GLU A 25 -16.48 -1.63 -3.37
C GLU A 25 -15.05 -2.16 -3.61
N VAL A 26 -14.43 -1.75 -4.72
CA VAL A 26 -13.04 -2.13 -5.04
C VAL A 26 -12.15 -0.90 -4.94
N VAL A 27 -11.16 -0.97 -4.04
CA VAL A 27 -10.13 0.07 -3.90
C VAL A 27 -8.85 -0.39 -4.58
N LEU A 28 -8.30 0.48 -5.44
CA LEU A 28 -7.07 0.23 -6.18
C LEU A 28 -5.92 1.06 -5.61
N PHE A 29 -4.75 0.45 -5.47
CA PHE A 29 -3.55 1.11 -4.96
C PHE A 29 -3.17 2.34 -5.80
N GLU A 30 -3.33 2.26 -7.12
CA GLU A 30 -3.02 3.36 -8.04
C GLU A 30 -3.96 4.56 -7.87
N GLN A 31 -5.12 4.36 -7.23
CA GLN A 31 -6.12 5.39 -6.96
C GLN A 31 -6.08 5.94 -5.52
N TYR A 32 -5.01 5.63 -4.76
CA TYR A 32 -4.82 6.05 -3.36
C TYR A 32 -4.52 7.57 -3.19
N GLY A 33 -5.08 8.43 -4.04
CA GLY A 33 -4.91 9.89 -3.96
C GLY A 33 -3.44 10.33 -4.12
N TRP A 34 -2.68 9.64 -4.96
CA TRP A 34 -1.34 10.06 -5.36
C TRP A 34 -1.40 11.39 -6.10
N SER A 35 -0.43 12.28 -5.83
CA SER A 35 -0.26 13.49 -6.63
C SER A 35 0.74 13.22 -7.75
N LEU A 36 0.54 13.85 -8.91
CA LEU A 36 1.54 13.85 -9.98
C LEU A 36 2.82 14.59 -9.57
N ASP A 37 2.73 15.45 -8.56
CA ASP A 37 3.86 16.19 -8.01
C ASP A 37 4.66 15.40 -6.96
N ASP A 38 4.15 14.23 -6.53
CA ASP A 38 4.88 13.37 -5.59
C ASP A 38 6.12 12.79 -6.26
N MET A 39 7.24 12.81 -5.55
CA MET A 39 8.46 12.18 -6.03
C MET A 39 8.51 10.72 -5.56
N ILE A 40 8.34 9.79 -6.50
CA ILE A 40 8.49 8.36 -6.24
C ILE A 40 9.97 8.03 -6.09
N LEU A 41 10.33 7.40 -4.97
CA LEU A 41 11.70 6.98 -4.65
C LEU A 41 11.85 5.46 -4.78
N ASP A 42 10.78 4.72 -4.50
CA ASP A 42 10.71 3.27 -4.68
C ASP A 42 9.25 2.87 -4.95
N ASP A 43 9.01 1.92 -5.87
CA ASP A 43 7.67 1.43 -6.23
C ASP A 43 7.72 0.09 -6.95
N GLU A 44 7.44 -1.00 -6.23
CA GLU A 44 7.46 -2.35 -6.79
C GLU A 44 6.48 -3.29 -6.05
N LEU A 45 6.26 -4.47 -6.63
CA LEU A 45 5.60 -5.55 -5.89
C LEU A 45 6.48 -5.97 -4.71
N CYS A 46 5.90 -6.02 -3.51
CA CYS A 46 6.62 -6.29 -2.29
C CYS A 46 7.16 -7.73 -2.28
N PRO A 47 8.49 -7.94 -2.30
CA PRO A 47 9.04 -9.29 -2.40
C PRO A 47 8.96 -10.06 -1.08
N TRP A 48 8.80 -9.36 0.06
CA TRP A 48 8.89 -9.92 1.40
C TRP A 48 7.54 -10.01 2.14
N TYR A 49 6.57 -9.15 1.86
CA TYR A 49 5.26 -9.17 2.54
C TYR A 49 4.20 -9.95 1.74
N LYS A 50 4.30 -11.28 1.77
CA LYS A 50 3.44 -12.17 0.95
C LYS A 50 2.42 -12.97 1.74
N GLN A 51 2.57 -13.06 3.06
CA GLN A 51 1.76 -13.92 3.91
C GLN A 51 1.37 -13.24 5.22
N TYR A 52 0.29 -13.73 5.82
CA TYR A 52 -0.19 -13.32 7.15
C TYR A 52 -0.36 -14.52 8.07
N PRO A 53 -0.23 -14.32 9.40
CA PRO A 53 -0.47 -15.38 10.38
C PRO A 53 -1.95 -15.76 10.44
N ALA A 54 -2.23 -17.06 10.55
CA ALA A 54 -3.56 -17.62 10.69
C ALA A 54 -3.67 -18.46 11.97
N SER A 55 -4.85 -18.46 12.60
CA SER A 55 -5.12 -19.18 13.85
C SER A 55 -5.20 -20.70 13.69
N LEU A 56 -5.44 -21.20 12.46
CA LEU A 56 -5.57 -22.62 12.14
C LEU A 56 -4.58 -23.01 11.03
N PRO A 57 -4.04 -24.25 11.07
CA PRO A 57 -3.11 -24.72 10.06
C PRO A 57 -3.72 -24.65 8.64
N PRO A 58 -2.94 -24.23 7.63
CA PRO A 58 -1.57 -23.73 7.73
C PRO A 58 -1.52 -22.36 8.41
N PHE A 59 -0.65 -22.22 9.43
CA PHE A 59 -0.53 -21.03 10.29
C PHE A 59 -0.01 -19.78 9.56
N TRP A 60 0.38 -19.92 8.29
CA TRP A 60 0.73 -18.83 7.39
C TRP A 60 -0.08 -18.98 6.11
N ARG A 61 -0.77 -17.92 5.72
CA ARG A 61 -1.60 -17.90 4.52
C ARG A 61 -1.17 -16.77 3.61
N SER A 62 -1.21 -17.02 2.31
CA SER A 62 -0.96 -15.99 1.30
C SER A 62 -2.06 -14.94 1.35
N PHE A 63 -1.69 -13.68 1.14
CA PHE A 63 -2.68 -12.63 0.91
C PHE A 63 -3.54 -12.94 -0.32
N ASP A 64 -4.77 -12.42 -0.31
CA ASP A 64 -5.63 -12.42 -1.47
C ASP A 64 -5.16 -11.33 -2.44
N GLY A 65 -4.21 -11.70 -3.30
CA GLY A 65 -3.61 -10.83 -4.30
C GLY A 65 -2.22 -10.28 -3.96
N PRO A 66 -1.58 -9.62 -4.94
CA PRO A 66 -0.24 -9.06 -4.78
C PRO A 66 -0.25 -7.85 -3.85
N ILE A 67 0.85 -7.70 -3.11
CA ILE A 67 1.15 -6.51 -2.31
C ILE A 67 2.12 -5.63 -3.08
N ARG A 68 1.86 -4.32 -3.12
CA ARG A 68 2.77 -3.31 -3.65
C ARG A 68 3.28 -2.45 -2.50
N HIS A 69 4.56 -2.11 -2.55
CA HIS A 69 5.13 -1.15 -1.63
C HIS A 69 5.67 0.05 -2.38
N ARG A 70 5.53 1.22 -1.77
CA ARG A 70 5.93 2.48 -2.38
C ARG A 70 6.49 3.42 -1.33
N LEU A 71 7.66 3.97 -1.62
CA LEU A 71 8.25 5.09 -0.91
C LEU A 71 8.14 6.33 -1.78
N VAL A 72 7.50 7.37 -1.26
CA VAL A 72 7.39 8.67 -1.93
C VAL A 72 7.86 9.79 -1.02
N ARG A 73 8.36 10.86 -1.62
CA ARG A 73 8.42 12.18 -0.98
C ARG A 73 7.22 12.98 -1.46
N LEU A 74 6.29 13.28 -0.55
CA LEU A 74 5.06 13.98 -0.90
C LEU A 74 5.36 15.42 -1.30
N ALA A 75 4.64 15.94 -2.30
CA ALA A 75 4.59 17.38 -2.54
C ALA A 75 3.68 18.05 -1.50
N ASN A 76 4.07 19.24 -1.02
CA ASN A 76 3.20 20.09 -0.20
C ASN A 76 2.20 20.85 -1.06
#